data_AF-A0A2V7JGH4-F1
#
_entry.id   AF-A0A2V7JGH4-F1
#
_cell.length_a   1.000
_cell.length_b   1.000
_cell.length_c   1.000
_cell.angle_alpha   90.00
_cell.angle_beta   90.00
_cell.angle_gamma   90.00
#
_symmetry.space_group_name_H-M   'P 1'
#
loop_
_entity.id
_entity.type
_entity.pdbx_description
1 polymer ?
#
loop_
_entity_poly.entity_id
_entity_poly.type
_entity_poly.pdbx_seq_one_letter_code
_entity_poly.pdbx_strand_id
1 'polypeptide(L)'
;MLRKYILYPAFTLAFCGCNLFNGKCTYELRSLDAAGQFNQNAAAFATAQVTLSEQRGSIQGQSIAWLVTSDALKGHVTSASIKDSSNPSQVLLNLPIASADRPEISQGAASSNMGANLAGFHDILAAGRGIVELQTDNPSQPTVTVLVTPTSVGDWVRPYCS
;
A
#
# COMPACT_ATOMS: atom_id res chain seq x y z
N MET A 1 -8.79 2.00 74.07
CA MET A 1 -8.44 3.29 73.44
C MET A 1 -7.87 3.03 72.05
N LEU A 2 -8.09 3.96 71.12
CA LEU A 2 -8.39 3.74 69.69
C LEU A 2 -7.30 3.09 68.82
N ARG A 3 -7.78 2.20 67.94
CA ARG A 3 -7.12 1.58 66.78
C ARG A 3 -6.94 2.63 65.67
N LYS A 4 -5.69 3.01 65.36
CA LYS A 4 -5.37 3.95 64.27
C LYS A 4 -5.42 3.22 62.92
N TYR A 5 -6.48 3.47 62.16
CA TYR A 5 -6.51 3.21 60.72
C TYR A 5 -6.01 4.48 60.02
N ILE A 6 -4.86 4.41 59.36
CA ILE A 6 -4.44 5.44 58.42
C ILE A 6 -4.71 4.89 57.03
N LEU A 7 -5.73 5.49 56.40
CA LEU A 7 -6.17 5.24 55.05
C LEU A 7 -5.00 5.40 54.07
N TYR A 8 -4.80 4.39 53.23
CA TYR A 8 -4.07 4.54 51.97
C TYR A 8 -4.82 5.55 51.09
N PRO A 9 -4.19 6.64 50.61
CA PRO A 9 -4.75 7.38 49.50
C PRO A 9 -4.51 6.54 48.23
N ALA A 10 -5.44 5.64 47.93
CA ALA A 10 -5.65 5.14 46.57
C ALA A 10 -6.27 6.28 45.75
N PHE A 11 -5.47 7.31 45.48
CA PHE A 11 -5.86 8.39 44.60
C PHE A 11 -5.62 7.94 43.15
N THR A 12 -6.67 8.13 42.34
CA THR A 12 -6.77 8.03 40.87
C THR A 12 -6.87 6.64 40.25
N LEU A 13 -8.04 6.03 40.50
CA LEU A 13 -8.71 5.22 39.49
C LEU A 13 -8.89 6.03 38.18
N ALA A 14 -8.45 5.42 37.09
CA ALA A 14 -9.14 5.44 35.81
C ALA A 14 -9.55 6.81 35.24
N PHE A 15 -8.58 7.64 34.86
CA PHE A 15 -8.83 8.49 33.70
C PHE A 15 -8.89 7.57 32.48
N CYS A 16 -10.13 7.18 32.14
CA CYS A 16 -10.47 6.57 30.87
C CYS A 16 -9.78 7.38 29.76
N GLY A 17 -8.87 6.75 29.03
CA GLY A 17 -8.08 7.36 27.94
C GLY A 17 -8.90 7.88 26.75
N CYS A 18 -10.22 8.01 26.89
CA CYS A 18 -11.16 8.40 25.85
C CYS A 18 -11.12 9.91 25.49
N ASN A 19 -10.41 10.75 26.25
CA ASN A 19 -10.36 12.21 26.01
C ASN A 19 -8.98 12.81 25.76
N LEU A 20 -7.93 12.01 25.63
CA LEU A 20 -6.58 12.54 25.37
C LEU A 20 -6.49 13.28 24.01
N PHE A 21 -7.37 12.94 23.07
CA PHE A 21 -7.41 13.52 21.73
C PHE A 21 -8.81 14.00 21.30
N ASN A 22 -9.64 14.47 22.24
CA ASN A 22 -10.99 15.00 21.94
C ASN A 22 -11.86 14.03 21.11
N GLY A 23 -11.94 12.77 21.54
CA GLY A 23 -12.68 11.72 20.82
C GLY A 23 -11.99 11.19 19.56
N LYS A 24 -10.75 11.60 19.27
CA LYS A 24 -9.95 11.06 18.17
C LYS A 24 -9.13 9.84 18.57
N CYS A 25 -8.83 9.00 17.59
CA CYS A 25 -8.02 7.81 17.80
C CYS A 25 -6.54 8.11 18.06
N THR A 26 -5.87 7.16 18.70
CA THR A 26 -4.43 7.24 18.99
C THR A 26 -3.56 7.03 17.74
N TYR A 27 -4.14 6.53 16.65
CA TYR A 27 -3.48 6.29 15.38
C TYR A 27 -3.86 7.36 14.35
N GLU A 28 -3.01 7.50 13.32
CA GLU A 28 -3.27 8.35 12.15
C GLU A 28 -3.25 7.48 10.90
N LEU A 29 -4.04 7.90 9.91
CA LEU A 29 -4.22 7.23 8.63
C LEU A 29 -3.72 8.14 7.51
N ARG A 30 -3.09 7.57 6.49
CA ARG A 30 -2.95 8.18 5.17
C ARG A 30 -3.20 7.13 4.09
N SER A 31 -3.63 7.55 2.92
CA SER A 31 -3.93 6.62 1.82
C SER A 31 -3.52 7.22 0.48
N LEU A 32 -3.39 6.36 -0.51
CA LEU A 32 -3.09 6.76 -1.86
C LEU A 32 -3.67 5.76 -2.84
N ASP A 33 -4.29 6.25 -3.90
CA ASP A 33 -4.63 5.47 -5.08
C ASP A 33 -3.78 5.97 -6.25
N ALA A 34 -3.25 5.03 -7.03
CA ALA A 34 -2.52 5.30 -8.24
C ALA A 34 -2.96 4.35 -9.35
N ALA A 35 -2.98 4.86 -10.57
CA ALA A 35 -3.32 4.08 -11.75
C ALA A 35 -2.48 4.50 -12.94
N GLY A 36 -2.31 3.59 -13.89
CA GLY A 36 -1.50 3.79 -15.07
C GLY A 36 -1.91 2.89 -16.21
N GLN A 37 -1.55 3.29 -17.43
CA GLN A 37 -1.67 2.45 -18.61
C GLN A 37 -0.47 2.63 -19.51
N PHE A 38 -0.04 1.54 -20.12
CA PHE A 38 0.89 1.54 -21.25
C PHE A 38 0.08 1.38 -22.53
N ASN A 39 0.25 2.31 -23.47
CA ASN A 39 -0.46 2.31 -24.74
C ASN A 39 0.45 1.79 -25.86
N GLN A 40 -0.06 0.92 -26.70
CA GLN A 40 0.58 0.47 -27.94
C GLN A 40 -0.39 0.71 -29.09
N ASN A 41 0.09 1.32 -30.18
CA ASN A 41 -0.75 1.67 -31.34
C ASN A 41 -2.02 2.46 -30.97
N ALA A 42 -1.89 3.41 -30.03
CA ALA A 42 -2.97 4.24 -29.47
C ALA A 42 -4.10 3.48 -28.73
N ALA A 43 -3.91 2.20 -28.41
CA ALA A 43 -4.81 1.41 -27.57
C ALA A 43 -4.15 1.04 -26.24
N ALA A 44 -4.94 0.91 -25.18
CA ALA A 44 -4.47 0.42 -23.89
C ALA A 44 -3.98 -1.03 -24.05
N PHE A 45 -2.71 -1.25 -23.77
CA PHE A 45 -2.05 -2.54 -23.94
C PHE A 45 -1.83 -3.25 -22.61
N ALA A 46 -1.49 -2.49 -21.57
CA ALA A 46 -1.42 -2.98 -20.19
C ALA A 46 -1.91 -1.89 -19.24
N THR A 47 -2.60 -2.26 -18.17
CA THR A 47 -3.07 -1.34 -17.13
C THR A 47 -2.63 -1.81 -15.76
N ALA A 48 -2.39 -0.86 -14.86
CA ALA A 48 -2.01 -1.13 -13.48
C ALA A 48 -2.74 -0.20 -12.53
N GLN A 49 -3.15 -0.72 -11.39
CA GLN A 49 -3.75 -0.01 -10.28
C GLN A 49 -3.07 -0.42 -8.98
N VAL A 50 -2.83 0.55 -8.10
CA VAL A 50 -2.21 0.37 -6.79
C VAL A 50 -2.96 1.21 -5.78
N THR A 51 -3.41 0.59 -4.69
CA THR A 51 -3.99 1.28 -3.53
C THR A 51 -3.11 1.02 -2.32
N LEU A 52 -2.75 2.08 -1.61
CA LEU A 52 -1.93 2.05 -0.42
C LEU A 52 -2.71 2.66 0.75
N SER A 53 -2.65 2.00 1.89
CA SER A 53 -3.13 2.51 3.16
C SER A 53 -2.02 2.40 4.19
N GLU A 54 -1.77 3.47 4.93
CA GLU A 54 -0.80 3.48 6.01
C GLU A 54 -1.45 3.92 7.31
N GLN A 55 -1.10 3.24 8.39
CA GLN A 55 -1.49 3.59 9.74
C GLN A 55 -0.24 3.70 10.60
N ARG A 56 -0.06 4.85 11.25
CA ARG A 56 0.97 5.02 12.30
C ARG A 56 0.32 5.08 13.67
N GLY A 57 0.95 4.45 14.66
CA GLY A 57 0.36 4.28 15.99
C GLY A 57 -0.68 3.16 16.09
N SER A 58 -0.81 2.33 15.05
CA SER A 58 -1.69 1.15 14.98
C SER A 58 -0.85 -0.11 14.68
N ILE A 59 -1.30 -1.27 15.18
CA ILE A 59 -0.67 -2.57 14.89
C ILE A 59 -0.89 -3.04 13.44
N GLN A 60 -1.86 -2.46 12.73
CA GLN A 60 -2.13 -2.82 11.34
C GLN A 60 -1.03 -2.37 10.39
N GLY A 61 -0.32 -1.28 10.71
CA GLY A 61 0.80 -0.76 9.94
C GLY A 61 0.38 -0.30 8.53
N GLN A 62 1.10 -0.78 7.51
CA GLN A 62 0.91 -0.41 6.11
C GLN A 62 0.33 -1.60 5.32
N SER A 63 -0.53 -1.32 4.34
CA SER A 63 -1.04 -2.29 3.39
C SER A 63 -1.07 -1.71 1.99
N ILE A 64 -0.80 -2.56 1.01
CA ILE A 64 -0.85 -2.26 -0.42
C ILE A 64 -1.69 -3.33 -1.10
N ALA A 65 -2.53 -2.91 -2.05
CA ALA A 65 -3.25 -3.79 -2.97
C ALA A 65 -2.93 -3.36 -4.40
N TRP A 66 -2.91 -4.33 -5.32
CA TRP A 66 -2.63 -4.08 -6.72
C TRP A 66 -3.51 -4.92 -7.65
N LEU A 67 -3.66 -4.41 -8.86
CA LEU A 67 -4.25 -5.11 -9.99
C LEU A 67 -3.49 -4.71 -11.25
N VAL A 68 -3.03 -5.70 -12.01
CA VAL A 68 -2.36 -5.52 -13.30
C VAL A 68 -3.06 -6.39 -14.34
N THR A 69 -3.46 -5.79 -15.45
CA THR A 69 -4.18 -6.48 -16.53
C THR A 69 -3.58 -6.17 -17.89
N SER A 70 -3.65 -7.14 -18.79
CA SER A 70 -3.33 -7.01 -20.21
C SER A 70 -3.91 -8.22 -20.90
N ASP A 71 -4.63 -8.05 -22.01
CA ASP A 71 -5.08 -9.18 -22.83
C ASP A 71 -3.95 -9.70 -23.74
N ALA A 72 -3.10 -8.81 -24.23
CA ALA A 72 -2.04 -9.15 -25.17
C ALA A 72 -0.84 -9.87 -24.52
N LEU A 73 -0.63 -9.70 -23.21
CA LEU A 73 0.49 -10.29 -22.48
C LEU A 73 0.12 -11.56 -21.69
N LYS A 74 -1.13 -12.04 -21.76
CA LYS A 74 -1.56 -13.23 -21.00
C LYS A 74 -0.73 -14.45 -21.38
N GLY A 75 -0.23 -15.14 -20.35
CA GLY A 75 0.64 -16.32 -20.53
C GLY A 75 2.07 -16.01 -20.97
N HIS A 76 2.40 -14.76 -21.29
CA HIS A 76 3.73 -14.34 -21.76
C HIS A 76 4.55 -13.61 -20.68
N VAL A 77 3.91 -13.13 -19.61
CA VAL A 77 4.59 -12.46 -18.50
C VAL A 77 5.33 -13.48 -17.64
N THR A 78 6.64 -13.31 -17.53
CA THR A 78 7.53 -14.18 -16.74
C THR A 78 7.81 -13.61 -15.35
N SER A 79 7.74 -12.29 -15.18
CA SER A 79 7.79 -11.64 -13.87
C SER A 79 7.14 -10.26 -13.89
N ALA A 80 6.70 -9.79 -12.73
CA ALA A 80 6.10 -8.48 -12.54
C ALA A 80 6.59 -7.88 -11.22
N SER A 81 6.84 -6.57 -11.22
CA SER A 81 7.32 -5.87 -10.02
C SER A 81 6.90 -4.41 -9.99
N ILE A 82 6.69 -3.88 -8.78
CA ILE A 82 6.61 -2.44 -8.53
C ILE A 82 8.02 -1.93 -8.27
N LYS A 83 8.41 -0.83 -8.91
CA LYS A 83 9.71 -0.18 -8.77
C LYS A 83 9.57 1.35 -8.67
N ASP A 84 10.65 2.01 -8.27
CA ASP A 84 10.80 3.47 -8.36
C ASP A 84 11.44 3.83 -9.70
N SER A 85 10.82 4.71 -10.49
CA SER A 85 11.34 5.18 -11.78
C SER A 85 12.65 5.95 -11.65
N SER A 86 12.95 6.52 -10.49
CA SER A 86 14.24 7.18 -10.20
C SER A 86 15.37 6.19 -9.91
N ASN A 87 15.05 4.95 -9.54
CA ASN A 87 16.02 3.86 -9.39
C ASN A 87 15.42 2.51 -9.87
N PRO A 88 15.29 2.28 -11.19
CA PRO A 88 14.62 1.09 -11.74
C PRO A 88 15.33 -0.23 -11.48
N SER A 89 16.55 -0.20 -10.96
CA SER A 89 17.28 -1.40 -10.49
C SER A 89 16.76 -1.91 -9.15
N GLN A 90 16.08 -1.06 -8.38
CA GLN A 90 15.51 -1.41 -7.08
C GLN A 90 14.08 -1.92 -7.24
N VAL A 91 13.88 -3.20 -6.95
CA VAL A 91 12.54 -3.79 -6.81
C VAL A 91 11.97 -3.40 -5.46
N LEU A 92 10.80 -2.77 -5.46
CA LEU A 92 10.07 -2.43 -4.23
C LEU A 92 9.17 -3.59 -3.80
N LEU A 93 8.46 -4.20 -4.75
CA LEU A 93 7.60 -5.36 -4.49
C LEU A 93 7.55 -6.27 -5.72
N ASN A 94 7.81 -7.56 -5.53
CA ASN A 94 7.54 -8.58 -6.55
C ASN A 94 6.06 -8.93 -6.53
N LEU A 95 5.46 -9.01 -7.71
CA LEU A 95 4.05 -9.32 -7.88
C LEU A 95 3.90 -10.78 -8.37
N PRO A 96 3.04 -11.60 -7.74
CA PRO A 96 2.80 -12.96 -8.19
C PRO A 96 2.11 -12.92 -9.55
N ILE A 97 2.57 -13.76 -10.49
CA ILE A 97 1.94 -13.88 -11.81
C ILE A 97 0.77 -14.84 -11.71
N ALA A 98 -0.40 -14.39 -12.18
CA ALA A 98 -1.58 -15.21 -12.32
C ALA A 98 -1.41 -16.24 -13.45
N SER A 99 -2.09 -17.36 -13.33
CA SER A 99 -2.16 -18.35 -14.40
C SER A 99 -2.87 -17.78 -15.63
N ALA A 100 -2.53 -18.27 -16.82
CA ALA A 100 -2.99 -17.72 -18.10
C ALA A 100 -4.53 -17.79 -18.32
N ASP A 101 -5.23 -18.63 -17.56
CA ASP A 101 -6.70 -18.72 -17.56
C ASP A 101 -7.39 -17.58 -16.80
N ARG A 102 -6.64 -16.78 -16.02
CA ARG A 102 -7.18 -15.64 -15.28
C ARG A 102 -7.18 -14.36 -16.12
N PRO A 103 -8.14 -13.45 -15.90
CA PRO A 103 -8.22 -12.20 -16.65
C PRO A 103 -7.10 -11.20 -16.33
N GLU A 104 -6.52 -11.26 -15.15
CA GLU A 104 -5.40 -10.44 -14.69
C GLU A 104 -4.03 -11.07 -14.99
N ILE A 105 -3.00 -10.22 -15.09
CA ILE A 105 -1.60 -10.64 -15.07
C ILE A 105 -1.15 -10.85 -13.62
N SER A 106 -1.57 -9.96 -12.72
CA SER A 106 -1.29 -10.07 -11.29
C SER A 106 -2.36 -9.33 -10.49
N GLN A 107 -2.79 -9.94 -9.40
CA GLN A 107 -3.66 -9.31 -8.41
C GLN A 107 -3.25 -9.80 -7.03
N GLY A 108 -3.27 -8.90 -6.05
CA GLY A 108 -3.03 -9.28 -4.67
C GLY A 108 -2.97 -8.11 -3.71
N ALA A 109 -2.62 -8.44 -2.47
CA ALA A 109 -2.34 -7.48 -1.43
C ALA A 109 -1.17 -7.96 -0.56
N ALA A 110 -0.46 -7.00 0.02
CA ALA A 110 0.62 -7.23 0.96
C ALA A 110 0.51 -6.23 2.12
N SER A 111 0.99 -6.60 3.28
CA SER A 111 0.94 -5.72 4.45
C SER A 111 2.15 -5.92 5.36
N SER A 112 2.52 -4.86 6.07
CA SER A 112 3.70 -4.87 6.93
C SER A 112 3.54 -5.79 8.13
N ASN A 113 2.32 -5.99 8.62
CA ASN A 113 2.02 -6.97 9.67
C ASN A 113 2.18 -8.44 9.20
N MET A 114 2.22 -8.68 7.88
CA MET A 114 2.54 -9.98 7.28
C MET A 114 4.00 -10.07 6.81
N GLY A 115 4.84 -9.07 7.15
CA GLY A 115 6.27 -9.05 6.85
C GLY A 115 6.67 -8.32 5.56
N ALA A 116 5.73 -7.70 4.85
CA ALA A 116 6.07 -6.90 3.67
C ALA A 116 6.79 -5.60 4.07
N ASN A 117 7.91 -5.27 3.39
CA ASN A 117 8.55 -3.98 3.56
C ASN A 117 7.87 -2.95 2.64
N LEU A 118 7.01 -2.10 3.21
CA LEU A 118 6.27 -1.06 2.50
C LEU A 118 6.79 0.35 2.82
N ALA A 119 7.96 0.46 3.44
CA ALA A 119 8.55 1.76 3.76
C ALA A 119 8.81 2.59 2.49
N GLY A 120 8.39 3.86 2.52
CA GLY A 120 8.59 4.82 1.42
C GLY A 120 7.66 4.65 0.22
N PHE A 121 6.77 3.64 0.20
CA PHE A 121 5.83 3.45 -0.91
C PHE A 121 4.94 4.68 -1.14
N HIS A 122 4.38 5.26 -0.07
CA HIS A 122 3.52 6.44 -0.21
C HIS A 122 4.28 7.59 -0.88
N ASP A 123 5.48 7.89 -0.42
CA ASP A 123 6.26 9.04 -0.89
C ASP A 123 6.72 8.85 -2.35
N ILE A 124 7.02 7.60 -2.76
CA ILE A 124 7.36 7.25 -4.15
C ILE A 124 6.13 7.38 -5.06
N LEU A 125 5.00 6.80 -4.66
CA LEU A 125 3.77 6.81 -5.46
C LEU A 125 3.15 8.22 -5.54
N ALA A 126 3.16 8.99 -4.44
CA ALA A 126 2.65 10.37 -4.38
C ALA A 126 3.47 11.30 -5.27
N ALA A 127 4.76 11.03 -5.43
CA ALA A 127 5.63 11.76 -6.35
C ALA A 127 5.47 11.34 -7.83
N GLY A 128 4.55 10.42 -8.15
CA GLY A 128 4.34 9.92 -9.51
C GLY A 128 5.52 9.11 -10.05
N ARG A 129 6.33 8.50 -9.16
CA ARG A 129 7.51 7.72 -9.54
C ARG A 129 7.29 6.21 -9.54
N GLY A 130 6.10 5.73 -9.18
CA GLY A 130 5.81 4.30 -9.22
C GLY A 130 5.75 3.78 -10.64
N ILE A 131 6.44 2.68 -10.91
CA ILE A 131 6.29 1.91 -12.15
C ILE A 131 5.93 0.46 -11.83
N VAL A 132 5.06 -0.13 -12.63
CA VAL A 132 4.88 -1.58 -12.72
C VAL A 132 5.64 -2.05 -13.94
N GLU A 133 6.69 -2.83 -13.72
CA GLU A 133 7.47 -3.45 -14.78
C GLU A 133 7.04 -4.91 -14.95
N LEU A 134 6.77 -5.28 -16.19
CA LEU A 134 6.47 -6.64 -16.64
C LEU A 134 7.62 -7.11 -17.53
N GLN A 135 8.22 -8.25 -17.19
CA GLN A 135 9.12 -8.96 -18.09
C GLN A 135 8.34 -10.03 -18.83
N THR A 136 8.62 -10.19 -20.12
CA THR A 136 7.89 -11.11 -20.99
C THR A 136 8.84 -12.04 -21.72
N ASP A 137 8.32 -13.15 -22.23
CA ASP A 137 9.03 -14.05 -23.14
C ASP A 137 8.94 -13.63 -24.62
N ASN A 138 8.25 -12.53 -24.93
CA ASN A 138 8.13 -12.00 -26.28
C ASN A 138 9.39 -11.21 -26.67
N PRO A 139 10.18 -11.66 -27.66
CA PRO A 139 11.44 -11.00 -28.04
C PRO A 139 11.26 -9.61 -28.64
N SER A 140 10.08 -9.30 -29.20
CA SER A 140 9.77 -7.95 -29.71
C SER A 140 9.42 -6.96 -28.61
N GLN A 141 9.08 -7.45 -27.41
CA GLN A 141 8.71 -6.62 -26.27
C GLN A 141 9.08 -7.30 -24.95
N PRO A 142 10.39 -7.48 -24.68
CA PRO A 142 10.86 -8.23 -23.51
C PRO A 142 10.49 -7.54 -22.20
N THR A 143 10.27 -6.22 -22.21
CA THR A 143 9.89 -5.43 -21.04
C THR A 143 8.74 -4.48 -21.38
N VAL A 144 7.76 -4.42 -20.49
CA VAL A 144 6.64 -3.46 -20.53
C VAL A 144 6.59 -2.70 -19.22
N THR A 145 6.67 -1.39 -19.30
CA THR A 145 6.66 -0.52 -18.10
C THR A 145 5.40 0.32 -18.09
N VAL A 146 4.59 0.16 -17.05
CA VAL A 146 3.39 0.95 -16.80
C VAL A 146 3.72 1.97 -15.70
N LEU A 147 3.80 3.25 -16.05
CA LEU A 147 3.91 4.33 -15.07
C LEU A 147 2.57 4.48 -14.34
N VAL A 148 2.58 4.35 -13.00
CA VAL A 148 1.39 4.59 -12.18
C VAL A 148 1.44 6.00 -11.61
N THR A 149 0.41 6.78 -11.90
CA THR A 149 0.26 8.17 -11.42
C THR A 149 -0.78 8.23 -10.31
N PRO A 150 -0.55 9.04 -9.26
CA PRO A 150 -1.52 9.17 -8.17
C PRO A 150 -2.82 9.78 -8.70
N THR A 151 -3.93 9.12 -8.40
CA THR A 151 -5.30 9.58 -8.71
C THR A 151 -5.99 10.16 -7.48
N SER A 152 -5.59 9.73 -6.29
CA SER A 152 -6.04 10.24 -5.00
C SER A 152 -4.90 10.16 -3.99
N VAL A 153 -4.70 11.22 -3.20
CA VAL A 153 -3.68 11.26 -2.15
C VAL A 153 -4.30 11.83 -0.88
N GLY A 154 -4.37 11.01 0.16
CA GLY A 154 -4.64 11.43 1.52
C GLY A 154 -3.34 11.56 2.30
N ASP A 155 -3.18 12.65 3.03
CA ASP A 155 -2.10 12.81 4.00
C ASP A 155 -2.55 12.32 5.38
N TRP A 156 -1.68 12.42 6.39
CA TRP A 156 -1.94 11.99 7.75
C TRP A 156 -3.15 12.71 8.36
N VAL A 157 -4.18 11.93 8.64
CA VAL A 157 -5.39 12.37 9.34
C VAL A 157 -5.61 11.49 10.55
N ARG A 158 -5.95 12.12 11.68
CA ARG A 158 -6.38 11.43 12.89
C ARG A 158 -7.91 11.30 12.90
N PRO A 159 -8.48 10.09 12.71
CA PRO A 159 -9.93 9.91 12.67
C PRO A 159 -10.54 10.01 14.06
N TYR A 160 -11.86 10.21 14.09
CA TYR A 160 -12.65 10.04 15.31
C TYR A 160 -12.78 8.56 15.66
N CYS A 161 -12.65 8.25 16.94
CA CYS A 161 -12.91 6.92 17.47
C CYS A 161 -14.42 6.77 17.69
N SER A 162 -15.03 5.85 16.96
CA SER A 162 -16.45 5.47 17.10
C SER A 162 -16.72 4.77 18.43
#